data_AF-A0A834B9M8-F1
#
_entry.id   AF-A0A834B9M8-F1
#
_cell.length_a   1.000
_cell.length_b   1.000
_cell.length_c   1.000
_cell.angle_alpha   90.00
_cell.angle_beta   90.00
_cell.angle_gamma   90.00
#
_symmetry.space_group_name_H-M   'P 1'
#
loop_
_entity.id
_entity.type
_entity.pdbx_description
1 polymer ?
#
loop_
_entity_poly.entity_id
_entity_poly.type
_entity_poly.pdbx_seq_one_letter_code
_entity_poly.pdbx_strand_id
1 'polypeptide(L)'
;MGSLVKDFFAQQQHVTPDKIYHVTVMPCYDKKLEASRPDFFRQEHQTRDVDCVITTGEVFKLLEEEGVSLAELEPAPLDSLYSSTSAQEPTSHRGGGSGGYLEHVFRHAAQELFGIHVDKVTYRPLRLLEWRRPAQGP
;
A
#
# COMPACT_ATOMS: atom_id res chain seq x y z
N MET A 1 3.36 -4.35 3.23
CA MET A 1 4.58 -3.53 3.35
C MET A 1 5.19 -3.61 4.74
N GLY A 2 4.42 -3.47 5.83
CA GLY A 2 4.97 -3.55 7.20
C GLY A 2 5.81 -4.79 7.49
N SER A 3 5.32 -5.99 7.15
CA SER A 3 6.12 -7.23 7.24
C SER A 3 7.38 -7.23 6.37
N LEU A 4 7.32 -6.69 5.14
CA LEU A 4 8.50 -6.58 4.28
C LEU A 4 9.58 -5.69 4.91
N VAL A 5 9.19 -4.59 5.55
CA VAL A 5 10.13 -3.69 6.23
C VAL A 5 10.68 -4.33 7.50
N LYS A 6 9.80 -4.86 8.35
CA LYS A 6 10.16 -5.37 9.67
C LYS A 6 10.83 -6.75 9.63
N ASP A 7 10.59 -7.56 8.60
CA ASP A 7 11.24 -8.86 8.45
C ASP A 7 12.39 -8.78 7.45
N PHE A 8 12.07 -8.56 6.18
CA PHE A 8 13.03 -8.70 5.10
C PHE A 8 14.09 -7.59 5.12
N PHE A 9 13.68 -6.33 5.22
CA PHE A 9 14.62 -5.21 5.29
C PHE A 9 15.40 -5.21 6.60
N ALA A 10 14.76 -5.52 7.74
CA ALA A 10 15.48 -5.66 9.02
C ALA A 10 16.60 -6.71 8.96
N GLN A 11 16.32 -7.87 8.36
CA GLN A 11 17.33 -8.91 8.14
C GLN A 11 18.47 -8.44 7.23
N GLN A 12 18.17 -7.71 6.15
CA GLN A 12 19.20 -7.14 5.27
C GLN A 12 20.09 -6.12 5.97
N GLN A 13 19.53 -5.33 6.88
CA GLN A 13 20.28 -4.34 7.67
C GLN A 13 20.94 -4.94 8.92
N HIS A 14 20.80 -6.25 9.15
CA HIS A 14 21.30 -6.95 10.34
C HIS A 14 20.82 -6.33 11.67
N VAL A 15 19.58 -5.84 11.70
CA VAL A 15 18.92 -5.31 12.89
C VAL A 15 17.69 -6.14 13.25
N THR A 16 17.28 -6.09 14.51
CA THR A 16 16.04 -6.72 14.95
C THR A 16 14.84 -5.82 14.61
N PRO A 17 13.63 -6.39 14.41
CA PRO A 17 12.45 -5.62 13.99
C PRO A 17 12.07 -4.49 14.97
N ASP A 18 12.35 -4.65 16.26
CA ASP A 18 12.10 -3.63 17.30
C ASP A 18 13.00 -2.38 17.17
N LYS A 19 14.08 -2.45 16.38
CA LYS A 19 14.96 -1.31 16.09
C LYS A 19 14.48 -0.45 14.94
N ILE A 20 13.45 -0.87 14.22
CA ILE A 20 12.86 -0.12 13.11
C ILE A 20 11.53 0.46 13.57
N TYR A 21 11.40 1.78 13.50
CA TYR A 21 10.12 2.47 13.69
C TYR A 21 9.51 2.75 12.33
N HIS A 22 8.47 2.00 11.97
CA HIS A 22 7.84 2.05 10.66
C HIS A 22 6.59 2.93 10.69
N VAL A 23 6.70 4.09 10.03
CA VAL A 23 5.61 5.05 9.86
C VAL A 23 5.08 5.00 8.43
N THR A 24 3.76 5.09 8.27
CA THR A 24 3.13 5.16 6.95
C THR A 24 2.22 6.37 6.84
N VAL A 25 2.19 6.97 5.65
CA VAL A 25 1.25 8.04 5.31
C VAL A 25 0.09 7.44 4.51
N MET A 26 -1.15 7.63 4.98
CA MET A 26 -2.34 7.01 4.40
C MET A 26 -3.44 8.05 4.16
N PRO A 27 -4.26 7.91 3.10
CA PRO A 27 -5.32 8.87 2.80
C PRO A 27 -6.59 8.67 3.65
N CYS A 28 -6.64 7.65 4.51
CA CYS A 28 -7.82 7.33 5.32
C CYS A 28 -7.47 7.05 6.79
N TYR A 29 -8.45 7.24 7.66
CA TYR A 29 -8.34 6.92 9.08
C TYR A 29 -8.35 5.40 9.33
N ASP A 30 -9.06 4.64 8.48
CA ASP A 30 -9.23 3.19 8.64
C ASP A 30 -7.91 2.43 8.78
N LYS A 31 -6.85 2.90 8.11
CA LYS A 31 -5.52 2.27 8.23
C LYS A 31 -4.92 2.39 9.62
N LYS A 32 -5.27 3.42 10.41
CA LYS A 32 -4.89 3.48 11.84
C LYS A 32 -5.53 2.34 12.63
N LEU A 33 -6.81 2.09 12.39
CA LEU A 33 -7.55 1.00 13.03
C LEU A 33 -7.04 -0.37 12.56
N GLU A 34 -6.71 -0.51 11.28
CA GLU A 34 -6.09 -1.72 10.75
C GLU A 34 -4.75 -2.00 11.43
N ALA A 35 -3.84 -1.02 11.51
CA ALA A 35 -2.53 -1.17 12.14
C ALA A 35 -2.59 -1.42 13.67
N SER A 36 -3.66 -0.99 14.34
CA SER A 36 -3.83 -1.19 15.78
C SER A 36 -4.31 -2.61 16.13
N ARG A 37 -4.80 -3.40 15.16
CA ARG A 37 -5.28 -4.76 15.41
C ARG A 37 -4.20 -5.65 16.05
N PRO A 38 -4.59 -6.55 16.97
CA PRO A 38 -3.65 -7.49 17.58
C PRO A 38 -2.92 -8.40 16.57
N ASP A 39 -3.57 -8.72 15.44
CA ASP A 39 -3.01 -9.59 14.39
C ASP A 39 -1.70 -9.06 13.78
N PHE A 40 -1.44 -7.75 13.89
CA PHE A 40 -0.22 -7.11 13.38
C PHE A 40 0.82 -6.84 14.47
N PHE A 41 0.60 -7.33 15.69
CA PHE A 41 1.57 -7.25 16.78
C PHE A 41 2.36 -8.56 16.89
N ARG A 42 3.69 -8.43 16.82
CA ARG A 42 4.63 -9.54 16.94
C ARG A 42 5.09 -9.66 18.37
N GLN A 43 4.72 -10.77 19.03
CA GLN A 43 5.04 -10.98 20.43
C GLN A 43 6.54 -11.22 20.65
N GLU A 44 7.21 -11.86 19.70
CA GLU A 44 8.63 -12.24 19.80
C GLU A 44 9.53 -11.01 19.93
N HIS A 45 9.17 -9.93 19.23
CA HIS A 45 9.93 -8.68 19.16
C HIS A 45 9.21 -7.51 19.83
N GLN A 46 8.05 -7.73 20.46
CA GLN A 46 7.23 -6.70 21.10
C GLN A 46 6.99 -5.47 20.21
N THR A 47 6.71 -5.69 18.93
CA THR A 47 6.61 -4.62 17.93
C THR A 47 5.48 -4.86 16.94
N ARG A 48 5.05 -3.82 16.24
CA ARG A 48 3.99 -3.91 15.21
C ARG A 48 4.60 -3.94 13.82
N ASP A 49 3.87 -4.48 12.85
CA ASP A 49 4.24 -4.34 11.44
C ASP A 49 4.26 -2.87 10.98
N VAL A 50 3.38 -2.04 11.54
CA VAL A 50 3.31 -0.59 11.33
C VAL A 50 3.13 0.06 12.69
N ASP A 51 4.10 0.86 13.12
CA ASP A 51 4.09 1.48 14.46
C ASP A 51 3.20 2.73 14.48
N CYS A 52 3.17 3.48 13.38
CA CYS A 52 2.37 4.70 13.27
C CYS A 52 1.78 4.86 11.87
N VAL A 53 0.53 5.29 11.82
CA VAL A 53 -0.14 5.69 10.59
C VAL A 53 -0.53 7.16 10.74
N ILE A 54 0.00 7.99 9.85
CA ILE A 54 -0.28 9.42 9.76
C ILE A 54 -1.16 9.64 8.53
N THR A 55 -2.20 10.44 8.66
CA THR A 55 -3.07 10.80 7.54
C THR A 55 -2.45 11.90 6.71
N THR A 56 -2.87 12.03 5.44
CA THR A 56 -2.46 13.15 4.59
C THR A 56 -2.75 14.52 5.24
N GLY A 57 -3.90 14.65 5.94
CA GLY A 57 -4.24 15.88 6.67
C GLY A 57 -3.33 16.17 7.86
N GLU A 58 -2.89 15.13 8.59
CA GLU A 58 -1.94 15.30 9.69
C GLU A 58 -0.54 15.67 9.19
N VAL A 59 -0.07 15.08 8.08
CA VAL A 59 1.19 15.50 7.45
C VAL A 59 1.11 16.96 7.00
N PHE A 60 0.00 17.36 6.37
CA PHE A 60 -0.20 18.74 5.95
C PHE A 60 -0.14 19.72 7.13
N LYS A 61 -0.81 19.40 8.23
CA LYS A 61 -0.77 20.21 9.46
C LYS A 61 0.64 20.33 10.04
N LEU A 62 1.42 19.24 10.06
CA LEU A 62 2.82 19.28 10.52
C LEU A 62 3.68 20.21 9.66
N LEU A 63 3.47 20.21 8.34
CA LEU A 63 4.18 21.10 7.43
C LEU A 63 3.79 22.57 7.65
N GLU A 64 2.51 22.86 7.91
CA GLU A 64 2.05 24.21 8.26
C GLU A 64 2.66 24.70 9.58
N GLU A 65 2.72 23.84 10.60
CA GLU A 65 3.31 24.17 11.91
C GLU A 65 4.82 24.47 11.80
N GLU A 66 5.53 23.79 10.90
CA GLU A 66 6.95 24.02 10.61
C GLU A 66 7.19 25.15 9.58
N GLY A 67 6.12 25.74 9.03
CA GLY A 67 6.22 26.79 8.01
C GLY A 67 6.79 26.32 6.67
N VAL A 68 6.64 25.04 6.33
CA VAL A 68 7.17 24.40 5.12
C VAL A 68 6.09 24.29 4.04
N SER A 69 6.38 24.79 2.84
CA SER A 69 5.53 24.64 1.66
C SER A 69 6.03 23.50 0.77
N LEU A 70 5.21 22.47 0.54
CA LEU A 70 5.55 21.37 -0.39
C LEU A 70 5.84 21.85 -1.82
N ALA A 71 5.25 22.97 -2.24
CA ALA A 71 5.45 23.53 -3.57
C ALA A 71 6.84 24.16 -3.76
N GLU A 72 7.53 24.47 -2.66
CA GLU A 72 8.85 25.11 -2.64
C GLU A 72 9.98 24.09 -2.43
N LEU A 73 9.64 22.82 -2.19
CA LEU A 73 10.62 21.75 -2.00
C LEU A 73 11.07 21.18 -3.34
N GLU A 74 12.38 20.99 -3.47
CA GLU A 74 12.96 20.26 -4.59
C GLU A 74 12.63 18.76 -4.50
N PRO A 75 12.26 18.11 -5.61
CA PRO A 75 12.00 16.67 -5.62
C PRO A 75 13.23 15.86 -5.21
N ALA A 76 13.05 14.96 -4.26
CA ALA A 76 14.08 14.00 -3.85
C ALA A 76 13.75 12.59 -4.36
N PRO A 77 14.78 11.76 -4.67
CA PRO A 77 14.56 10.36 -5.01
C PRO A 77 14.04 9.59 -3.78
N LEU A 78 13.29 8.52 -4.04
CA LEU A 78 12.87 7.58 -3.01
C LEU A 78 14.02 6.64 -2.64
N ASP A 79 14.07 6.22 -1.37
CA ASP A 79 14.98 5.19 -0.91
C ASP A 79 14.61 3.83 -1.53
N SER A 80 15.60 3.07 -1.97
CA SER A 80 15.40 1.69 -2.43
C SER A 80 15.43 0.72 -1.25
N LEU A 81 14.35 -0.03 -1.07
CA LEU A 81 14.29 -1.14 -0.12
C LEU A 81 15.01 -2.41 -0.59
N TYR A 82 15.48 -2.44 -1.85
CA TYR A 82 16.16 -3.59 -2.44
C TYR A 82 17.58 -3.21 -2.88
N SER A 83 18.58 -3.94 -2.37
CA SER A 83 19.99 -3.70 -2.71
C SER A 83 20.42 -4.23 -4.08
N SER A 84 19.52 -4.91 -4.82
CA SER A 84 19.87 -5.54 -6.10
C SER A 84 18.87 -5.23 -7.21
N THR A 85 19.43 -4.85 -8.35
CA THR A 85 18.90 -4.53 -9.69
C THR A 85 17.92 -5.53 -10.33
N SER A 86 17.32 -6.48 -9.59
CA SER A 86 16.46 -7.55 -10.14
C SER A 86 15.07 -7.68 -9.52
N ALA A 87 14.79 -7.02 -8.39
CA ALA A 87 13.41 -6.86 -7.95
C ALA A 87 12.83 -5.68 -8.74
N GLN A 88 11.78 -5.93 -9.53
CA GLN A 88 10.93 -4.83 -9.98
C GLN A 88 10.68 -3.96 -8.75
N GLU A 89 11.05 -2.68 -8.80
CA GLU A 89 10.57 -1.72 -7.82
C GLU A 89 9.07 -2.00 -7.66
N PRO A 90 8.49 -1.94 -6.45
CA PRO A 90 7.05 -1.97 -6.29
C PRO A 90 6.51 -0.69 -6.93
N THR A 91 6.55 -0.63 -8.26
CA THR A 91 6.09 0.46 -9.08
C THR A 91 4.61 0.53 -8.80
N SER A 92 4.18 1.73 -8.43
CA SER A 92 2.77 2.08 -8.41
C SER A 92 2.10 1.47 -9.65
N HIS A 93 1.22 0.51 -9.43
CA HIS A 93 0.34 0.05 -10.50
C HIS A 93 -0.50 1.26 -10.90
N ARG A 94 -0.91 1.37 -12.17
CA ARG A 94 -1.54 2.59 -12.73
C ARG A 94 -2.76 3.15 -11.96
N GLY A 95 -3.29 2.45 -10.97
CA GLY A 95 -4.36 2.95 -10.10
C GLY A 95 -3.84 3.48 -8.77
N GLY A 96 -4.18 4.72 -8.42
CA GLY A 96 -3.86 5.34 -7.12
C GLY A 96 -4.73 4.85 -5.94
N GLY A 97 -5.42 3.71 -6.07
CA GLY A 97 -6.33 3.19 -5.05
C GLY A 97 -6.54 1.67 -5.19
N SER A 98 -7.35 1.05 -4.32
CA SER A 98 -7.60 -0.40 -4.32
C SER A 98 -8.10 -0.96 -5.66
N GLY A 99 -8.78 -0.14 -6.46
CA GLY A 99 -9.21 -0.52 -7.82
C GLY A 99 -8.05 -0.86 -8.75
N GLY A 100 -6.88 -0.28 -8.55
CA GLY A 100 -5.69 -0.58 -9.34
C GLY A 100 -5.12 -1.97 -9.07
N TYR A 101 -5.08 -2.40 -7.81
CA TYR A 101 -4.67 -3.76 -7.45
C TYR A 101 -5.65 -4.80 -8.01
N LEU A 102 -6.96 -4.53 -7.89
CA LEU A 102 -7.99 -5.41 -8.44
C LEU A 102 -7.82 -5.56 -9.96
N GLU A 103 -7.56 -4.47 -10.67
CA GLU A 103 -7.30 -4.49 -12.10
C GLU A 103 -6.11 -5.37 -12.47
N HIS A 104 -5.01 -5.22 -11.73
CA HIS A 104 -3.80 -5.99 -11.94
C HIS A 104 -4.05 -7.49 -11.74
N VAL A 105 -4.70 -7.87 -10.64
CA VAL A 105 -5.05 -9.27 -10.35
C VAL A 105 -5.95 -9.83 -11.45
N PHE A 106 -6.96 -9.09 -11.91
CA PHE A 106 -7.85 -9.54 -12.99
C PHE A 106 -7.12 -9.76 -14.31
N ARG A 107 -6.31 -8.79 -14.74
CA ARG A 107 -5.53 -8.89 -15.98
C ARG A 107 -4.54 -10.04 -15.92
N HIS A 108 -3.84 -10.17 -14.79
CA HIS A 108 -2.87 -11.25 -14.58
C HIS A 108 -3.55 -12.62 -14.59
N ALA A 109 -4.64 -12.79 -13.85
CA ALA A 109 -5.40 -14.05 -13.84
C ALA A 109 -5.98 -14.39 -15.22
N ALA A 110 -6.46 -13.41 -15.99
CA ALA A 110 -6.96 -13.63 -17.34
C ALA A 110 -5.86 -14.17 -18.29
N GLN A 111 -4.65 -13.62 -18.17
CA GLN A 111 -3.50 -14.06 -18.94
C GLN A 111 -3.02 -15.45 -18.51
N GLU A 112 -2.83 -15.68 -17.22
CA GLU A 112 -2.27 -16.94 -16.70
C GLU A 112 -3.25 -18.12 -16.85
N LEU A 113 -4.54 -17.91 -16.59
CA LEU A 113 -5.52 -19.00 -16.58
C LEU A 113 -6.11 -19.26 -17.97
N PHE A 114 -6.24 -18.24 -18.81
CA PHE A 114 -6.96 -18.33 -20.08
C PHE A 114 -6.14 -17.87 -21.29
N GLY A 115 -4.92 -17.36 -21.10
CA GLY A 115 -4.11 -16.79 -22.20
C GLY A 115 -4.70 -15.52 -22.80
N ILE A 116 -5.66 -14.87 -22.11
CA ILE A 116 -6.37 -13.70 -22.62
C ILE A 116 -5.68 -12.44 -22.12
N HIS A 117 -5.12 -11.67 -23.06
CA HIS A 117 -4.59 -10.34 -22.77
C HIS A 117 -5.75 -9.33 -22.67
N VAL A 118 -5.84 -8.63 -21.53
CA VAL A 118 -6.90 -7.63 -21.28
C VAL A 118 -6.28 -6.22 -21.29
N ASP A 119 -6.53 -5.48 -22.37
CA ASP A 119 -5.98 -4.12 -22.55
C ASP A 119 -6.63 -3.07 -21.65
N LYS A 120 -7.96 -3.16 -21.47
CA LYS A 120 -8.76 -2.19 -20.72
C LYS A 120 -9.86 -2.88 -19.93
N VAL A 121 -9.85 -2.67 -18.61
CA VAL A 121 -10.94 -3.06 -17.73
C VAL A 121 -11.95 -1.92 -17.65
N THR A 122 -13.23 -2.23 -17.86
CA THR A 122 -14.32 -1.25 -17.76
C THR A 122 -15.12 -1.50 -16.49
N TYR A 123 -15.04 -0.57 -15.54
CA TYR A 123 -15.81 -0.64 -14.31
C TYR A 123 -17.22 -0.11 -14.55
N ARG A 124 -18.22 -0.88 -14.10
CA ARG A 124 -19.61 -0.42 -14.05
C ARG A 124 -20.00 -0.26 -12.59
N PRO A 125 -20.32 0.95 -12.11
CA PRO A 125 -20.85 1.13 -10.77
C PRO A 125 -22.21 0.45 -10.70
N LEU A 126 -22.29 -0.65 -9.97
CA LEU A 126 -23.54 -1.35 -9.70
C LEU A 126 -24.20 -0.72 -8.49
N ARG A 127 -25.48 -0.32 -8.63
CA ARG A 127 -26.27 0.11 -7.47
C ARG A 127 -26.59 -1.10 -6.61
N LEU A 128 -26.62 -0.93 -5.28
CA LEU A 128 -26.80 -2.03 -4.32
C LEU A 128 -28.04 -2.91 -4.58
N LEU A 129 -29.10 -2.35 -5.19
CA LEU A 129 -30.29 -3.10 -5.61
C LEU A 129 -30.06 -4.03 -6.83
N GLU A 130 -29.10 -3.71 -7.70
CA GLU A 130 -28.77 -4.48 -8.90
C GLU A 130 -27.89 -5.70 -8.57
N TRP A 131 -27.17 -5.69 -7.44
CA TRP A 131 -26.37 -6.82 -6.95
C TRP A 131 -27.21 -8.07 -6.63
N ARG A 132 -28.47 -7.89 -6.21
CA ARG A 132 -29.36 -9.01 -5.85
C ARG A 132 -30.00 -9.71 -7.05
N ARG A 133 -29.78 -9.23 -8.28
CA ARG A 133 -30.27 -9.91 -9.48
C ARG A 133 -29.21 -10.89 -9.98
N PRO A 134 -29.56 -12.15 -10.27
CA PRO A 134 -28.63 -13.04 -10.93
C PRO A 134 -28.17 -12.39 -12.23
N ALA A 135 -26.86 -12.43 -12.49
CA ALA A 135 -26.29 -11.93 -13.72
C ALA A 135 -26.98 -12.63 -14.89
N GLN A 136 -27.82 -11.90 -15.62
CA GLN A 136 -28.31 -12.38 -16.91
C GLN A 136 -27.15 -12.21 -17.87
N GLY A 137 -26.58 -13.34 -18.27
CA GLY A 137 -25.57 -13.39 -19.32
C GLY A 137 -26.16 -12.91 -20.66
N PRO A 138 -25.30 -12.56 -21.62
CA PRO A 138 -25.71 -12.28 -22.99
C PRO A 138 -26.37 -13.50 -23.65
#